data_AF-A0AAV8Y8G6-F1
#
_entry.id   AF-A0AAV8Y8G6-F1
#
_cell.length_a   1.000
_cell.length_b   1.000
_cell.length_c   1.000
_cell.angle_alpha   90.00
_cell.angle_beta   90.00
_cell.angle_gamma   90.00
#
_symmetry.space_group_name_H-M   'P 1'
#
loop_
_entity.id
_entity.type
_entity.pdbx_description
1 polymer ?
#
loop_
_entity_poly.entity_id
_entity_poly.type
_entity_poly.pdbx_seq_one_letter_code
_entity_poly.pdbx_strand_id
1 'polypeptide(L)'
;MYLFFGPLMVIFCCDLTIRESKKLLKTCFKLDQYLPLESEESRELKSLTNIIKSRRPVFTAAGFFQVNRATLLSLFGTTTTYFIIIVQFGTS
;
A
#
# COMPACT_ATOMS: atom_id res chain seq x y z
N MET A 1 -23.14 -2.24 12.55
CA MET A 1 -22.33 -1.02 12.30
C MET A 1 -20.82 -1.27 12.39
N TYR A 2 -20.31 -2.12 13.29
CA TYR A 2 -18.87 -2.43 13.41
C TYR A 2 -18.26 -3.30 12.30
N LEU A 3 -19.08 -4.06 11.55
CA LEU A 3 -18.61 -5.05 10.58
C LEU A 3 -17.89 -4.45 9.35
N PHE A 4 -18.27 -3.25 8.92
CA PHE A 4 -17.65 -2.57 7.77
C PHE A 4 -16.37 -1.80 8.13
N PHE A 5 -16.15 -1.47 9.40
CA PHE A 5 -14.99 -0.67 9.80
C PHE A 5 -13.69 -1.47 9.74
N GLY A 6 -13.74 -2.78 10.06
CA GLY A 6 -12.58 -3.66 10.04
C GLY A 6 -11.87 -3.71 8.69
N PRO A 7 -12.56 -4.09 7.59
CA PRO A 7 -11.95 -4.17 6.26
C PRO A 7 -11.38 -2.82 5.78
N LEU A 8 -12.09 -1.72 6.04
CA LEU A 8 -11.62 -0.37 5.69
C LEU A 8 -10.30 -0.05 6.40
N MET A 9 -10.23 -0.28 7.72
CA MET A 9 -9.04 -0.03 8.51
C MET A 9 -7.86 -0.88 8.04
N VAL A 10 -8.09 -2.16 7.72
CA VAL A 10 -7.05 -3.04 7.17
C VAL A 10 -6.51 -2.49 5.85
N ILE A 11 -7.40 -2.09 4.92
CA ILE A 11 -6.99 -1.52 3.62
C ILE A 11 -6.16 -0.25 3.81
N PHE A 12 -6.58 0.64 4.71
CA PHE A 12 -5.82 1.86 5.03
C PHE A 12 -4.45 1.54 5.63
N CYS A 13 -4.37 0.63 6.60
CA CYS A 13 -3.11 0.22 7.20
C CYS A 13 -2.15 -0.37 6.15
N CYS A 14 -2.63 -1.25 5.27
CA CYS A 14 -1.83 -1.81 4.18
C CYS A 14 -1.27 -0.71 3.26
N ASP A 15 -2.10 0.25 2.84
CA ASP A 15 -1.68 1.38 2.00
C ASP A 15 -0.63 2.26 2.72
N LEU A 16 -0.87 2.56 4.00
CA LEU A 16 0.05 3.34 4.84
C LEU A 16 1.41 2.65 4.98
N THR A 17 1.44 1.35 5.28
CA THR A 17 2.69 0.59 5.40
C THR A 17 3.48 0.59 4.09
N ILE A 18 2.81 0.41 2.95
CA ILE A 18 3.46 0.51 1.63
C ILE A 18 4.04 1.91 1.40
N ARG A 19 3.30 2.96 1.78
CA ARG A 19 3.72 4.35 1.60
C ARG A 19 4.90 4.71 2.50
N GLU A 20 4.86 4.33 3.76
CA GLU A 20 5.96 4.55 4.70
C GLU A 20 7.22 3.78 4.30
N SER A 21 7.08 2.54 3.79
CA SER A 21 8.22 1.81 3.22
C SER A 21 8.87 2.54 2.03
N LYS A 22 8.07 3.12 1.13
CA LYS A 22 8.60 3.95 0.03
C LYS A 22 9.28 5.23 0.54
N LYS A 23 8.72 5.85 1.58
CA LYS A 23 9.30 7.05 2.20
C LYS A 23 10.62 6.74 2.88
N LEU A 24 10.69 5.64 3.65
CA LEU A 24 11.90 5.10 4.26
C LEU A 24 13.00 4.92 3.20
N LEU A 25 12.69 4.23 2.10
CA LEU A 25 13.63 4.04 0.99
C LEU A 25 14.15 5.36 0.42
N LYS A 26 13.26 6.33 0.20
CA LYS A 26 13.62 7.67 -0.29
C LYS A 26 14.52 8.41 0.71
N THR A 27 14.28 8.24 2.00
CA THR A 27 15.13 8.82 3.06
C THR A 27 16.51 8.16 3.06
N CYS A 28 16.61 6.84 2.94
CA CYS A 28 17.91 6.16 2.84
C CYS A 28 18.73 6.67 1.66
N PHE A 29 18.12 6.81 0.47
CA PHE A 29 18.83 7.37 -0.68
C PHE A 29 19.30 8.81 -0.50
N LYS A 30 18.49 9.64 0.17
CA LYS A 30 18.91 11.00 0.50
C LYS A 30 20.09 10.99 1.46
N LEU A 31 20.04 10.16 2.50
CA LEU A 31 21.09 10.08 3.50
C LEU A 31 22.42 9.59 2.92
N ASP A 32 22.39 8.64 1.98
CA ASP A 32 23.59 8.15 1.29
C ASP A 32 24.34 9.26 0.53
N GLN A 33 23.66 10.32 0.10
CA GLN A 33 24.29 11.47 -0.57
C GLN A 33 25.11 12.35 0.38
N TYR A 34 24.88 12.27 1.69
CA TYR A 34 25.57 13.07 2.69
C TYR A 34 26.70 12.30 3.40
N LEU A 35 26.79 10.99 3.17
CA LEU A 35 27.80 10.15 3.80
C LEU A 35 29.10 10.14 2.99
N PRO A 36 30.27 10.08 3.67
CA PRO A 36 31.54 9.88 2.98
C PRO A 36 31.53 8.57 2.17
N LEU A 37 32.18 8.59 1.00
CA LEU A 37 32.31 7.38 0.18
C LEU A 37 32.98 6.26 0.97
N GLU A 38 32.40 5.05 0.89
CA GLU A 38 32.91 3.84 1.55
C GLU A 38 33.07 3.93 3.07
N SER A 39 32.39 4.88 3.74
CA SER A 39 32.27 4.83 5.19
C SER A 39 31.52 3.57 5.65
N GLU A 40 31.78 3.13 6.87
CA GLU A 40 31.03 2.04 7.50
C GLU A 40 29.52 2.33 7.48
N GLU A 41 29.14 3.57 7.82
CA GLU A 41 27.75 4.05 7.76
C GLU A 41 27.14 3.96 6.35
N SER A 42 27.88 4.31 5.29
CA SER A 42 27.37 4.18 3.91
C SER A 42 27.16 2.72 3.53
N ARG A 43 28.06 1.83 3.96
CA ARG A 43 27.94 0.39 3.73
C ARG A 43 26.73 -0.20 4.44
N GLU A 44 26.52 0.17 5.70
CA GLU A 44 25.34 -0.25 6.47
C GLU A 44 24.04 0.30 5.86
N LEU A 45 24.03 1.57 5.47
CA LEU A 45 22.86 2.21 4.85
C LEU A 45 22.51 1.58 3.49
N LYS A 46 23.52 1.21 2.69
CA LYS A 46 23.33 0.44 1.44
C LYS A 46 22.76 -0.95 1.72
N SER A 47 23.26 -1.64 2.75
CA SER A 47 22.72 -2.94 3.19
C SER A 47 21.25 -2.83 3.58
N LEU A 48 20.90 -1.85 4.44
CA LEU A 48 19.52 -1.57 4.82
C LEU A 48 18.64 -1.25 3.61
N THR A 49 19.13 -0.40 2.70
CA THR A 49 18.42 -0.06 1.45
C THR A 49 18.14 -1.30 0.61
N ASN A 50 19.10 -2.22 0.50
CA ASN A 50 18.92 -3.47 -0.23
C ASN A 50 17.91 -4.42 0.44
N ILE A 51 17.89 -4.47 1.77
CA ILE A 51 16.88 -5.23 2.53
C ILE A 51 15.49 -4.65 2.26
N ILE A 52 15.32 -3.32 2.34
CA ILE A 52 14.03 -2.67 2.09
C ILE A 52 13.57 -2.88 0.64
N LYS A 53 14.49 -2.85 -0.34
CA LYS A 53 14.17 -3.12 -1.76
C LYS A 53 13.74 -4.56 -2.00
N SER A 54 14.46 -5.52 -1.45
CA SER A 54 14.21 -6.95 -1.65
C SER A 54 12.94 -7.42 -0.91
N ARG A 55 12.62 -6.78 0.22
CA ARG A 55 11.47 -7.13 1.06
C ARG A 55 10.42 -6.02 1.08
N ARG A 56 10.13 -5.42 -0.08
CA ARG A 56 9.07 -4.40 -0.16
C ARG A 56 7.73 -5.02 0.28
N PRO A 57 7.03 -4.42 1.25
CA PRO A 57 5.75 -4.93 1.69
C PRO A 57 4.75 -4.84 0.53
N VAL A 58 4.13 -5.97 0.21
CA VAL A 58 3.03 -6.07 -0.73
C VAL A 58 1.95 -6.88 -0.04
N PHE A 59 0.78 -6.26 0.13
CA PHE A 59 -0.38 -6.93 0.72
C PHE A 59 -1.32 -7.36 -0.39
N THR A 60 -1.68 -8.63 -0.42
CA THR A 60 -2.60 -9.19 -1.41
C THR A 60 -3.75 -9.90 -0.72
N ALA A 61 -4.95 -9.80 -1.26
CA ALA A 61 -6.09 -10.60 -0.83
C ALA A 61 -5.95 -12.01 -1.41
N ALA A 62 -5.35 -12.94 -0.67
CA ALA A 62 -5.14 -14.33 -1.08
C ALA A 62 -4.53 -14.51 -2.49
N GLY A 63 -3.74 -13.54 -2.97
CA GLY A 63 -3.14 -13.56 -4.31
C GLY A 63 -4.03 -13.04 -5.45
N PHE A 64 -5.30 -12.71 -5.22
CA PHE A 64 -6.20 -12.22 -6.28
C PHE A 64 -5.88 -10.81 -6.73
N PHE A 65 -5.71 -9.88 -5.78
CA PHE A 65 -5.39 -8.48 -6.06
C PHE A 65 -4.60 -7.85 -4.92
N GLN A 66 -3.89 -6.77 -5.23
CA GLN A 66 -3.18 -5.97 -4.23
C GLN A 66 -4.17 -5.12 -3.41
N VAL A 67 -4.05 -5.21 -2.09
CA VAL A 67 -4.84 -4.42 -1.15
C VAL A 67 -4.21 -3.04 -1.01
N ASN A 68 -4.90 -2.02 -1.49
CA ASN A 68 -4.47 -0.62 -1.41
C ASN A 68 -5.70 0.31 -1.43
N ARG A 69 -5.49 1.63 -1.34
CA ARG A 69 -6.63 2.58 -1.36
C ARG A 69 -7.51 2.49 -2.62
N ALA A 70 -6.97 2.03 -3.75
CA ALA A 70 -7.74 1.88 -4.99
C ALA A 70 -8.74 0.73 -4.88
N THR A 71 -8.50 -0.27 -4.03
CA THR A 71 -9.49 -1.30 -3.67
C THR A 71 -10.77 -0.66 -3.12
N LEU A 72 -10.66 0.39 -2.27
CA LEU A 72 -11.83 1.10 -1.73
C LEU A 72 -12.63 1.79 -2.82
N LEU A 73 -11.95 2.56 -3.67
CA LEU A 73 -12.57 3.26 -4.80
C LEU A 73 -13.29 2.27 -5.73
N SER A 74 -12.65 1.13 -6.00
CA SER A 74 -13.20 0.06 -6.84
C SER A 74 -14.44 -0.57 -6.21
N LEU A 75 -14.42 -0.81 -4.89
CA LEU A 75 -15.56 -1.35 -4.15
C LEU A 75 -16.76 -0.39 -4.21
N PHE A 76 -16.55 0.90 -3.94
CA PHE A 76 -17.62 1.90 -4.03
C PHE A 76 -18.16 2.04 -5.46
N GLY A 77 -17.29 2.08 -6.47
CA GLY A 77 -17.69 2.13 -7.88
C GLY A 77 -18.52 0.92 -8.29
N THR A 78 -18.07 -0.28 -7.94
CA THR A 78 -18.78 -1.53 -8.24
C THR A 78 -20.12 -1.60 -7.52
N THR A 79 -20.15 -1.25 -6.23
CA THR A 79 -21.38 -1.23 -5.42
C THR A 79 -22.40 -0.25 -5.99
N THR A 80 -21.96 0.95 -6.36
CA THR A 80 -22.82 1.98 -6.96
C THR A 80 -23.35 1.53 -8.32
N THR A 81 -22.50 0.91 -9.15
CA THR A 81 -22.89 0.38 -10.47
C THR A 81 -23.99 -0.67 -10.32
N TYR A 82 -23.80 -1.67 -9.44
CA TYR A 82 -24.81 -2.69 -9.21
C TYR A 82 -26.08 -2.11 -8.57
N PHE A 83 -25.95 -1.14 -7.67
CA PHE A 83 -27.10 -0.44 -7.10
C PHE A 83 -27.95 0.24 -8.19
N ILE A 84 -27.31 0.95 -9.12
CA ILE A 84 -27.99 1.58 -10.26
C ILE A 84 -28.70 0.53 -11.11
N ILE A 85 -28.04 -0.58 -11.44
CA ILE A 85 -28.62 -1.68 -12.23
C ILE A 85 -29.86 -2.25 -11.53
N ILE A 86 -29.77 -2.51 -10.23
CA ILE A 86 -30.90 -3.04 -9.44
C ILE A 86 -32.08 -2.07 -9.43
N VAL A 87 -31.84 -0.77 -9.27
CA VAL A 87 -32.92 0.23 -9.30
C VAL A 87 -33.57 0.32 -10.69
N GLN A 88 -32.75 0.30 -11.75
CA GLN A 88 -33.22 0.44 -13.14
C GLN A 88 -33.97 -0.79 -13.66
N PHE A 89 -33.53 -2.00 -13.29
CA PHE A 89 -34.05 -3.25 -13.86
C PHE A 89 -34.79 -4.14 -12.86
N GLY A 90 -34.66 -3.88 -11.55
CA GLY A 90 -35.36 -4.63 -10.50
C GLY A 90 -36.77 -4.13 -10.19
N THR A 91 -37.22 -3.08 -10.88
CA THR A 91 -38.59 -2.54 -10.80
C THR A 91 -39.44 -2.84 -12.05
N SER A 92 -38.97 -3.72 -12.94
CA SER A 92 -39.78 -4.32 -14.02
C SER A 92 -40.58 -5.52 -13.54
#